data_AF-A0A1V9GQW0-F1
#
_entry.id   AF-A0A1V9GQW0-F1
#
_cell.length_a   1.000
_cell.length_b   1.000
_cell.length_c   1.000
_cell.angle_alpha   90.00
_cell.angle_beta   90.00
_cell.angle_gamma   90.00
#
_symmetry.space_group_name_H-M   'P 1'
#
loop_
_entity.id
_entity.type
_entity.pdbx_description
1 polymer ?
#
loop_
_entity_poly.entity_id
_entity_poly.type
_entity_poly.pdbx_seq_one_letter_code
_entity_poly.pdbx_strand_id
1 'polypeptide(L)'
;MAACSEPSSAHQETAMQEATPADLQREQNRAAAISDAALPPGAAPMMTWDGYPALQPGPELTPDQLLKQVQALAQALHAQADSDPANVERVLGVGLPPDAKGERRGVTGRVGQGTYDWAVWKGSPNLPGHRVELTLTPDACLAYGTLKKQMETNGFRAYVPTFGDDQRITFDKIVGPSLGLYIAVTPDRRDAPTCVTVVSFEMERSDA
;
A
#
# COMPACT_ATOMS: atom_id res chain seq x y z
N MET A 1 12.56 55.99 -39.61
CA MET A 1 11.86 54.70 -39.51
C MET A 1 11.24 54.61 -38.12
N ALA A 2 10.12 53.91 -38.01
CA ALA A 2 9.06 54.07 -37.02
C ALA A 2 9.42 53.67 -35.57
N ALA A 3 8.67 54.31 -34.66
CA ALA A 3 8.23 53.88 -33.31
C ALA A 3 9.28 53.42 -32.30
N CYS A 4 9.61 54.32 -31.35
CA CYS A 4 10.07 53.95 -30.02
C CYS A 4 8.92 54.20 -29.03
N SER A 5 8.74 53.22 -28.16
CA SER A 5 7.66 53.05 -27.20
C SER A 5 7.89 53.80 -25.88
N GLU A 6 6.81 53.80 -25.07
CA GLU A 6 6.67 54.08 -23.62
C GLU A 6 6.17 55.47 -23.19
N PRO A 7 5.52 55.60 -22.02
CA PRO A 7 4.79 54.60 -21.20
C PRO A 7 3.38 55.08 -20.78
N SER A 8 2.50 54.17 -20.33
CA SER A 8 1.49 54.57 -19.35
C SER A 8 1.18 53.44 -18.39
N SER A 9 1.53 53.73 -17.15
CA SER A 9 1.25 53.07 -15.89
C SER A 9 -0.16 52.49 -15.76
N ALA A 10 -0.25 51.22 -15.38
CA ALA A 10 -1.22 50.74 -14.40
C ALA A 10 -0.79 49.36 -13.90
N HIS A 11 0.07 49.34 -12.88
CA HIS A 11 0.05 48.26 -11.92
C HIS A 11 -1.32 48.29 -11.24
N GLN A 12 -2.23 47.39 -11.64
CA GLN A 12 -3.34 46.98 -10.78
C GLN A 12 -2.89 45.71 -10.05
N GLU A 13 -2.22 45.91 -8.92
CA GLU A 13 -2.27 44.93 -7.84
C GLU A 13 -3.74 44.84 -7.39
N THR A 14 -4.44 43.79 -7.82
CA THR A 14 -5.72 43.42 -7.25
C THR A 14 -5.45 42.97 -5.82
N ALA A 15 -5.65 43.88 -4.86
CA ALA A 15 -5.63 43.54 -3.45
C ALA A 15 -6.69 42.45 -3.19
N MET A 16 -6.22 41.23 -2.90
CA MET A 16 -7.08 40.16 -2.40
C MET A 16 -7.65 40.61 -1.05
N GLN A 17 -8.96 40.88 -1.00
CA GLN A 17 -9.63 41.09 0.27
C GLN A 17 -9.60 39.78 1.06
N GLU A 18 -8.98 39.81 2.24
CA GLU A 18 -9.02 38.68 3.17
C GLU A 18 -10.46 38.40 3.58
N ALA A 19 -10.89 37.14 3.42
CA ALA A 19 -12.22 36.71 3.80
C ALA A 19 -12.44 36.93 5.30
N THR A 20 -13.56 37.54 5.67
CA THR A 20 -13.84 37.76 7.08
C THR A 20 -14.24 36.43 7.75
N PRO A 21 -14.05 36.28 9.07
CA PRO A 21 -14.46 35.07 9.79
C PRO A 21 -15.94 34.73 9.60
N ALA A 22 -16.80 35.73 9.37
CA ALA A 22 -18.22 35.53 9.09
C ALA A 22 -18.47 34.95 7.68
N ASP A 23 -17.64 35.30 6.70
CA ASP A 23 -17.71 34.74 5.35
C ASP A 23 -17.22 33.29 5.35
N LEU A 24 -16.15 33.00 6.09
CA LEU A 24 -15.67 31.62 6.28
C LEU A 24 -16.71 30.75 6.99
N GLN A 25 -17.36 31.24 8.04
CA GLN A 25 -18.41 30.50 8.74
C GLN A 25 -19.62 30.26 7.84
N ARG A 26 -20.00 31.23 7.00
CA ARG A 26 -21.10 31.11 6.07
C ARG A 26 -20.84 30.04 5.01
N GLU A 27 -19.63 30.03 4.43
CA GLU A 27 -19.28 29.03 3.43
C GLU A 27 -19.10 27.63 4.04
N GLN A 28 -18.60 27.52 5.28
CA GLN A 28 -18.59 26.26 6.01
C GLN A 28 -20.01 25.73 6.27
N ASN A 29 -20.92 26.60 6.73
CA ASN A 29 -22.32 26.21 6.95
C ASN A 29 -23.01 25.83 5.64
N ARG A 30 -22.67 26.49 4.53
CA ARG A 30 -23.17 26.15 3.19
C ARG A 30 -22.67 24.80 2.72
N ALA A 31 -21.38 24.51 2.93
CA ALA A 31 -20.79 23.21 2.61
C ALA A 31 -21.44 22.09 3.43
N ALA A 32 -21.62 22.31 4.75
CA ALA A 32 -22.31 21.36 5.63
C ALA A 32 -23.76 21.08 5.17
N ALA A 33 -24.51 22.12 4.81
CA ALA A 33 -25.88 21.96 4.32
C ALA A 33 -25.96 21.20 2.99
N ILE A 34 -24.96 21.34 2.10
CA ILE A 34 -24.89 20.58 0.85
C ILE A 34 -24.54 19.11 1.14
N SER A 35 -23.63 18.86 2.08
CA SER A 35 -23.30 17.50 2.53
C SER A 35 -24.51 16.79 3.15
N ASP A 36 -25.29 17.49 3.98
CA ASP A 36 -26.49 16.92 4.60
C ASP A 36 -27.61 16.68 3.58
N ALA A 37 -27.73 17.53 2.55
CA ALA A 37 -28.71 17.39 1.48
C ALA A 37 -28.34 16.31 0.44
N ALA A 38 -27.08 15.85 0.41
CA ALA A 38 -26.61 14.84 -0.52
C ALA A 38 -27.00 13.40 -0.13
N LEU A 39 -27.53 13.20 1.09
CA LEU A 39 -27.99 11.89 1.56
C LEU A 39 -29.51 11.78 1.38
N PRO A 40 -30.02 10.95 0.44
CA PRO A 40 -31.45 10.76 0.30
C PRO A 40 -32.06 10.18 1.58
N PRO A 41 -33.26 10.62 2.00
CA PRO A 41 -33.96 10.02 3.12
C PRO A 41 -34.24 8.53 2.82
N GLY A 42 -33.69 7.65 3.66
CA GLY A 42 -33.72 6.20 3.43
C GLY A 42 -32.46 5.63 2.77
N ALA A 43 -31.36 6.39 2.69
CA ALA A 43 -30.05 5.84 2.36
C ALA A 43 -29.78 4.61 3.25
N ALA A 44 -29.61 3.45 2.62
CA ALA A 44 -29.23 2.23 3.32
C ALA A 44 -27.97 2.51 4.14
N PRO A 45 -27.85 1.97 5.38
CA PRO A 45 -26.62 2.13 6.14
C PRO A 45 -25.45 1.71 5.25
N MET A 46 -24.38 2.51 5.23
CA MET A 46 -23.14 2.15 4.56
C MET A 46 -22.81 0.71 4.94
N MET A 47 -22.62 -0.17 3.95
CA MET A 47 -22.25 -1.56 4.23
C MET A 47 -21.03 -1.54 5.14
N THR A 48 -21.20 -2.01 6.37
CA THR A 48 -20.10 -2.15 7.31
C THR A 48 -19.22 -3.27 6.78
N TRP A 49 -18.01 -2.92 6.39
CA TRP A 49 -17.01 -3.92 6.02
C TRP A 49 -16.53 -4.58 7.31
N ASP A 50 -16.95 -5.82 7.54
CA ASP A 50 -16.60 -6.61 8.74
C ASP A 50 -15.15 -7.14 8.72
N GLY A 51 -14.34 -6.68 7.77
CA GLY A 51 -13.01 -7.22 7.51
C GLY A 51 -13.06 -8.59 6.83
N TYR A 52 -11.88 -9.19 6.70
CA TYR A 52 -11.76 -10.54 6.15
C TYR A 52 -11.93 -11.62 7.21
N PRO A 53 -12.42 -12.82 6.85
CA PRO A 53 -12.47 -13.96 7.76
C PRO A 53 -11.07 -14.38 8.25
N ALA A 54 -11.03 -15.02 9.42
CA ALA A 54 -9.80 -15.58 9.97
C ALA A 54 -9.18 -16.65 9.05
N LEU A 55 -7.85 -16.67 8.98
CA LEU A 55 -7.08 -17.65 8.21
C LEU A 55 -6.96 -18.98 8.98
N GLN A 56 -6.67 -20.05 8.26
CA GLN A 56 -6.47 -21.36 8.89
C GLN A 56 -5.08 -21.47 9.53
N PRO A 57 -4.90 -22.32 10.56
CA PRO A 57 -3.60 -22.55 11.17
C PRO A 57 -2.57 -23.11 10.17
N GLY A 58 -1.40 -22.51 10.14
CA GLY A 58 -0.21 -22.93 9.40
C GLY A 58 0.91 -23.41 10.34
N PRO A 59 2.10 -23.71 9.78
CA PRO A 59 3.25 -24.13 10.58
C PRO A 59 3.78 -23.00 11.48
N GLU A 60 4.57 -23.36 12.48
CA GLU A 60 5.44 -22.40 13.16
C GLU A 60 6.67 -22.12 12.29
N LEU A 61 7.01 -20.84 12.12
CA LEU A 61 8.14 -20.39 11.32
C LEU A 61 9.09 -19.54 12.16
N THR A 62 10.37 -19.53 11.79
CA THR A 62 11.35 -18.61 12.35
C THR A 62 11.39 -17.29 11.58
N PRO A 63 11.87 -16.19 12.18
CA PRO A 63 12.06 -14.92 11.46
C PRO A 63 12.94 -15.07 10.21
N ASP A 64 13.96 -15.92 10.27
CA ASP A 64 14.84 -16.22 9.13
C ASP A 64 14.11 -16.97 8.00
N GLN A 65 13.16 -17.86 8.33
CA GLN A 65 12.33 -18.53 7.34
C GLN A 65 11.39 -17.54 6.65
N LEU A 66 10.78 -16.62 7.39
CA LEU A 66 9.95 -15.57 6.81
C LEU A 66 10.76 -14.64 5.89
N LEU A 67 11.97 -14.24 6.29
CA LEU A 67 12.86 -13.45 5.43
C LEU A 67 13.22 -14.19 4.14
N LYS A 68 13.49 -15.50 4.22
CA LYS A 68 13.74 -16.33 3.04
C LYS A 68 12.51 -16.43 2.15
N GLN A 69 11.32 -16.55 2.72
CA GLN A 69 10.06 -16.56 1.96
C GLN A 69 9.81 -15.23 1.23
N VAL A 70 10.02 -14.11 1.92
CA VAL A 70 9.94 -12.76 1.32
C VAL A 70 10.94 -12.63 0.17
N GLN A 71 12.18 -13.07 0.36
CA GLN A 71 13.19 -13.08 -0.69
C GLN A 71 12.81 -13.98 -1.87
N ALA A 72 12.29 -15.19 -1.60
CA ALA A 72 11.89 -16.14 -2.63
C ALA A 72 10.75 -15.57 -3.50
N LEU A 73 9.76 -14.92 -2.88
CA LEU A 73 8.69 -14.23 -3.62
C LEU A 73 9.24 -13.08 -4.47
N ALA A 74 10.09 -12.22 -3.89
CA ALA A 74 10.70 -11.11 -4.61
C ALA A 74 11.51 -11.56 -5.85
N GLN A 75 12.03 -12.78 -5.82
CA GLN A 75 12.78 -13.39 -6.93
C GLN A 75 11.92 -14.22 -7.89
N ALA A 76 10.73 -14.64 -7.48
CA ALA A 76 9.87 -15.51 -8.30
C ALA A 76 8.84 -14.73 -9.11
N LEU A 77 8.42 -13.55 -8.64
CA LEU A 77 7.38 -12.76 -9.29
C LEU A 77 7.93 -11.96 -10.48
N HIS A 78 7.72 -12.48 -11.68
CA HIS A 78 8.15 -11.84 -12.94
C HIS A 78 6.98 -11.51 -13.89
N ALA A 79 5.87 -12.22 -13.76
CA ALA A 79 4.65 -12.06 -14.53
C ALA A 79 3.42 -12.03 -13.61
N GLN A 80 2.31 -11.47 -14.11
CA GLN A 80 1.06 -11.36 -13.35
C GLN A 80 0.59 -12.71 -12.78
N ALA A 81 0.68 -13.78 -13.57
CA ALA A 81 0.30 -15.13 -13.16
C ALA A 81 1.17 -15.70 -12.04
N ASP A 82 2.39 -15.19 -11.83
CA ASP A 82 3.26 -15.69 -10.74
C ASP A 82 2.67 -15.35 -9.36
N SER A 83 1.84 -14.31 -9.29
CA SER A 83 1.09 -13.95 -8.08
C SER A 83 -0.13 -14.82 -7.82
N ASP A 84 -0.49 -15.74 -8.72
CA ASP A 84 -1.64 -16.63 -8.52
C ASP A 84 -1.47 -17.47 -7.24
N PRO A 85 -2.54 -17.71 -6.46
CA PRO A 85 -2.42 -18.36 -5.16
C PRO A 85 -1.69 -19.71 -5.18
N ALA A 86 -1.86 -20.51 -6.24
CA ALA A 86 -1.18 -21.80 -6.38
C ALA A 86 0.34 -21.65 -6.65
N ASN A 87 0.74 -20.56 -7.30
CA ASN A 87 2.16 -20.26 -7.54
C ASN A 87 2.82 -19.71 -6.28
N VAL A 88 2.14 -18.81 -5.58
CA VAL A 88 2.60 -18.27 -4.29
C VAL A 88 2.75 -19.39 -3.25
N GLU A 89 1.76 -20.29 -3.15
CA GLU A 89 1.82 -21.46 -2.26
C GLU A 89 3.09 -22.30 -2.52
N ARG A 90 3.43 -22.53 -3.79
CA ARG A 90 4.62 -23.28 -4.18
C ARG A 90 5.92 -22.57 -3.82
N VAL A 91 5.98 -21.25 -3.98
CA VAL A 91 7.17 -20.45 -3.66
C VAL A 91 7.38 -20.37 -2.15
N LEU A 92 6.30 -20.19 -1.38
CA LEU A 92 6.35 -20.11 0.08
C LEU A 92 6.62 -21.47 0.74
N GLY A 93 6.25 -22.57 0.08
CA GLY A 93 6.37 -23.91 0.64
C GLY A 93 5.44 -24.19 1.82
N VAL A 94 4.37 -23.40 1.96
CA VAL A 94 3.30 -23.58 2.96
C VAL A 94 1.96 -23.57 2.24
N GLY A 95 1.04 -24.45 2.65
CA GLY A 95 -0.31 -24.49 2.06
C GLY A 95 -1.06 -23.18 2.32
N LEU A 96 -1.82 -22.70 1.34
CA LEU A 96 -2.63 -21.49 1.45
C LEU A 96 -4.12 -21.86 1.24
N PRO A 97 -4.81 -22.47 2.20
CA PRO A 97 -6.21 -22.84 2.05
C PRO A 97 -7.10 -21.58 1.89
N PRO A 98 -8.27 -21.70 1.26
CA PRO A 98 -9.25 -20.60 1.23
C PRO A 98 -9.75 -20.28 2.65
N ASP A 99 -10.03 -18.99 2.86
CA ASP A 99 -10.76 -18.54 4.04
C ASP A 99 -12.25 -18.94 3.96
N ALA A 100 -13.01 -18.66 5.03
CA ALA A 100 -14.41 -19.09 5.14
C ALA A 100 -15.33 -18.52 4.04
N LYS A 101 -14.95 -17.42 3.39
CA LYS A 101 -15.72 -16.78 2.31
C LYS A 101 -15.12 -17.03 0.92
N GLY A 102 -13.95 -17.66 0.84
CA GLY A 102 -13.19 -17.82 -0.40
C GLY A 102 -12.64 -16.50 -0.96
N GLU A 103 -12.60 -15.44 -0.15
CA GLU A 103 -12.14 -14.11 -0.57
C GLU A 103 -10.61 -14.06 -0.63
N ARG A 104 -9.96 -14.79 0.28
CA ARG A 104 -8.50 -14.91 0.36
C ARG A 104 -8.09 -16.37 0.49
N ARG A 105 -6.85 -16.64 0.10
CA ARG A 105 -6.13 -17.88 0.41
C ARG A 105 -4.97 -17.57 1.33
N GLY A 106 -4.82 -18.27 2.44
CA GLY A 106 -3.81 -17.90 3.42
C GLY A 106 -3.75 -18.78 4.66
N VAL A 107 -2.73 -18.52 5.49
CA VAL A 107 -2.50 -19.18 6.78
C VAL A 107 -2.06 -18.19 7.83
N THR A 108 -2.38 -18.51 9.08
CA THR A 108 -1.85 -17.85 10.27
C THR A 108 -0.99 -18.82 11.07
N GLY A 109 0.15 -18.40 11.59
CA GLY A 109 1.07 -19.26 12.34
C GLY A 109 1.87 -18.49 13.38
N ARG A 110 2.64 -19.23 14.19
CA ARG A 110 3.52 -18.63 15.20
C ARG A 110 4.88 -18.26 14.59
N VAL A 111 5.47 -17.19 15.11
CA VAL A 111 6.86 -16.82 14.85
C VAL A 111 7.46 -16.18 16.10
N GLY A 112 8.38 -16.90 16.74
CA GLY A 112 8.92 -16.47 18.04
C GLY A 112 7.81 -16.29 19.07
N GLN A 113 7.70 -15.07 19.62
CA GLN A 113 6.66 -14.74 20.60
C GLN A 113 5.32 -14.36 19.96
N GLY A 114 5.34 -13.91 18.69
CA GLY A 114 4.19 -13.38 17.99
C GLY A 114 3.58 -14.33 16.96
N THR A 115 2.80 -13.74 16.05
CA THR A 115 2.14 -14.44 14.95
C THR A 115 2.45 -13.81 13.61
N TYR A 116 2.32 -14.61 12.56
CA TYR A 116 2.38 -14.18 11.18
C TYR A 116 1.13 -14.63 10.44
N ASP A 117 0.73 -13.85 9.45
CA ASP A 117 -0.31 -14.20 8.48
C ASP A 117 0.29 -14.06 7.08
N TRP A 118 0.21 -15.12 6.29
CA TRP A 118 0.39 -15.04 4.83
C TRP A 118 -0.98 -15.08 4.16
N ALA A 119 -1.28 -14.12 3.31
CA ALA A 119 -2.52 -14.09 2.55
C ALA A 119 -2.31 -13.67 1.09
N VAL A 120 -3.12 -14.23 0.20
CA VAL A 120 -3.17 -13.93 -1.23
C VAL A 120 -4.61 -13.69 -1.64
N TRP A 121 -4.86 -12.58 -2.33
CA TRP A 121 -6.19 -12.24 -2.82
C TRP A 121 -6.15 -11.28 -4.00
N LYS A 122 -7.27 -11.18 -4.72
CA LYS A 122 -7.43 -10.22 -5.82
C LYS A 122 -8.14 -8.98 -5.30
N GLY A 123 -7.39 -7.90 -5.08
CA GLY A 123 -7.92 -6.65 -4.49
C GLY A 123 -8.99 -5.97 -5.35
N SER A 124 -8.92 -6.13 -6.68
CA SER A 124 -10.04 -5.83 -7.58
C SER A 124 -9.93 -6.66 -8.86
N PRO A 125 -11.03 -6.89 -9.59
CA PRO A 125 -11.01 -7.62 -10.85
C PRO A 125 -10.04 -7.02 -11.89
N ASN A 126 -9.82 -5.71 -11.83
CA ASN A 126 -9.01 -4.97 -12.79
C ASN A 126 -7.51 -4.93 -12.44
N LEU A 127 -7.12 -5.42 -11.26
CA LEU A 127 -5.70 -5.49 -10.90
C LEU A 127 -4.99 -6.55 -11.77
N PRO A 128 -3.76 -6.24 -12.26
CA PRO A 128 -3.00 -7.16 -13.09
C PRO A 128 -2.73 -8.50 -12.38
N GLY A 129 -2.24 -8.44 -11.14
CA GLY A 129 -1.96 -9.61 -10.30
C GLY A 129 -2.86 -9.72 -9.07
N HIS A 130 -2.60 -10.75 -8.28
CA HIS A 130 -3.03 -10.85 -6.90
C HIS A 130 -2.08 -10.07 -6.01
N ARG A 131 -2.62 -9.55 -4.90
CA ARG A 131 -1.82 -9.05 -3.79
C ARG A 131 -1.39 -10.23 -2.94
N VAL A 132 -0.12 -10.24 -2.56
CA VAL A 132 0.45 -11.19 -1.60
C VAL A 132 0.92 -10.39 -0.40
N GLU A 133 0.49 -10.74 0.80
CA GLU A 133 0.83 -9.98 2.01
C GLU A 133 1.27 -10.90 3.14
N LEU A 134 2.38 -10.51 3.78
CA LEU A 134 2.79 -10.97 5.10
C LEU A 134 2.42 -9.90 6.12
N THR A 135 1.64 -10.29 7.12
CA THR A 135 1.36 -9.47 8.31
C THR A 135 1.99 -10.13 9.53
N LEU A 136 2.57 -9.34 10.42
CA LEU A 136 3.25 -9.79 11.63
C LEU A 136 2.76 -8.97 12.82
N THR A 137 2.67 -9.61 13.98
CA THR A 137 2.52 -8.86 15.23
C THR A 137 3.81 -8.09 15.54
N PRO A 138 3.73 -6.97 16.28
CA PRO A 138 4.90 -6.14 16.57
C PRO A 138 6.08 -6.86 17.25
N ASP A 139 5.80 -7.90 18.03
CA ASP A 139 6.79 -8.74 18.71
C ASP A 139 7.47 -9.80 17.82
N ALA A 140 7.05 -9.91 16.56
CA ALA A 140 7.60 -10.83 15.57
C ALA A 140 8.06 -10.16 14.27
N CYS A 141 8.22 -8.84 14.27
CA CYS A 141 8.56 -8.08 13.09
C CYS A 141 9.92 -8.46 12.46
N LEU A 142 10.08 -8.17 11.17
CA LEU A 142 11.32 -8.40 10.45
C LEU A 142 12.28 -7.21 10.64
N ALA A 143 13.58 -7.51 10.77
CA ALA A 143 14.60 -6.47 10.82
C ALA A 143 14.69 -5.72 9.48
N TYR A 144 14.36 -4.43 9.48
CA TYR A 144 14.32 -3.62 8.26
C TYR A 144 15.66 -3.59 7.52
N GLY A 145 16.78 -3.45 8.24
CA GLY A 145 18.11 -3.37 7.62
C GLY A 145 18.46 -4.63 6.82
N THR A 146 18.06 -5.81 7.32
CA THR A 146 18.25 -7.09 6.63
C THR A 146 17.37 -7.16 5.38
N LEU A 147 16.08 -6.82 5.53
CA LEU A 147 15.12 -6.82 4.44
C LEU A 147 15.54 -5.86 3.31
N LYS A 148 15.89 -4.62 3.66
CA LYS A 148 16.39 -3.61 2.72
C LYS A 148 17.59 -4.12 1.94
N LYS A 149 18.60 -4.66 2.62
CA LYS A 149 19.80 -5.19 1.98
C LYS A 149 19.47 -6.33 1.00
N GLN A 150 18.53 -7.22 1.36
CA GLN A 150 18.05 -8.27 0.45
C GLN A 150 17.38 -7.70 -0.79
N MET A 151 16.48 -6.73 -0.62
CA MET A 151 15.78 -6.07 -1.74
C MET A 151 16.77 -5.37 -2.68
N GLU A 152 17.70 -4.58 -2.14
CA GLU A 152 18.74 -3.90 -2.94
C GLU A 152 19.64 -4.89 -3.68
N THR A 153 20.02 -6.00 -3.04
CA THR A 153 20.81 -7.08 -3.67
C THR A 153 20.03 -7.73 -4.83
N ASN A 154 18.70 -7.81 -4.73
CA ASN A 154 17.83 -8.32 -5.78
C ASN A 154 17.50 -7.27 -6.86
N GLY A 155 18.12 -6.09 -6.81
CA GLY A 155 17.99 -5.03 -7.82
C GLY A 155 16.73 -4.17 -7.65
N PHE A 156 16.11 -4.19 -6.48
CA PHE A 156 15.02 -3.26 -6.17
C PHE A 156 15.58 -1.89 -5.76
N ARG A 157 14.85 -0.84 -6.13
CA ARG A 157 15.11 0.53 -5.66
C ARG A 157 14.16 0.84 -4.52
N ALA A 158 14.67 1.47 -3.47
CA ALA A 158 13.84 1.93 -2.37
C ALA A 158 13.31 3.34 -2.64
N TYR A 159 12.01 3.52 -2.48
CA TYR A 159 11.31 4.78 -2.49
C TYR A 159 10.68 5.02 -1.11
N VAL A 160 11.05 6.14 -0.49
CA VAL A 160 10.45 6.62 0.75
C VAL A 160 9.61 7.84 0.39
N PRO A 161 8.28 7.81 0.57
CA PRO A 161 7.43 8.98 0.35
C PRO A 161 7.94 10.18 1.14
N THR A 162 8.09 11.32 0.48
CA THR A 162 8.64 12.55 1.08
C THR A 162 7.61 13.33 1.89
N PHE A 163 6.31 13.13 1.64
CA PHE A 163 5.21 13.85 2.29
C PHE A 163 3.99 12.95 2.47
N GLY A 164 3.19 13.25 3.50
CA GLY A 164 1.93 12.55 3.80
C GLY A 164 2.03 11.59 4.99
N ASP A 165 0.86 11.07 5.38
CA ASP A 165 0.70 10.14 6.49
C ASP A 165 1.04 8.68 6.10
N ASP A 166 1.41 8.44 4.84
CA ASP A 166 1.85 7.13 4.39
C ASP A 166 3.20 6.79 5.02
N GLN A 167 3.18 5.84 5.96
CA GLN A 167 4.36 5.36 6.66
C GLN A 167 5.10 4.28 5.87
N ARG A 168 4.58 3.84 4.72
CA ARG A 168 5.15 2.73 3.96
C ARG A 168 6.41 3.13 3.22
N ILE A 169 7.35 2.19 3.15
CA ILE A 169 8.52 2.27 2.28
C ILE A 169 8.30 1.28 1.14
N THR A 170 8.46 1.73 -0.11
CA THR A 170 8.21 0.88 -1.29
C THR A 170 9.53 0.48 -1.92
N PHE A 171 9.69 -0.79 -2.25
CA PHE A 171 10.77 -1.30 -3.08
C PHE A 171 10.21 -1.64 -4.46
N ASP A 172 10.71 -1.00 -5.52
CA ASP A 172 10.23 -1.24 -6.89
C ASP A 172 11.30 -1.86 -7.79
N LYS A 173 10.85 -2.68 -8.74
CA LYS A 173 11.68 -3.25 -9.80
C LYS A 173 10.83 -3.51 -11.04
N ILE A 174 11.38 -3.18 -12.22
CA ILE A 174 10.77 -3.57 -13.50
C ILE A 174 11.04 -5.06 -13.72
N VAL A 175 9.97 -5.84 -13.91
CA VAL A 175 10.05 -7.30 -14.08
C VAL A 175 9.58 -7.79 -15.44
N GLY A 176 8.95 -6.91 -16.24
CA GLY A 176 8.59 -7.18 -17.63
C GLY A 176 8.23 -5.91 -18.39
N PRO A 177 7.89 -6.01 -19.69
CA PRO A 177 7.44 -4.87 -20.48
C PRO A 177 6.23 -4.21 -19.83
N SER A 178 6.37 -2.94 -19.43
CA SER A 178 5.32 -2.16 -18.73
C SER A 178 4.77 -2.84 -17.47
N LEU A 179 5.58 -3.65 -16.77
CA LEU A 179 5.19 -4.35 -15.55
C LEU A 179 6.24 -4.13 -14.46
N GLY A 180 5.80 -3.52 -13.36
CA GLY A 180 6.58 -3.33 -12.14
C GLY A 180 6.12 -4.28 -11.05
N LEU A 181 7.07 -4.76 -10.27
CA LEU A 181 6.84 -5.39 -8.97
C LEU A 181 7.12 -4.36 -7.88
N TYR A 182 6.11 -4.09 -7.06
CA TYR A 182 6.16 -3.16 -5.96
C TYR A 182 6.01 -3.92 -4.65
N ILE A 183 6.98 -3.76 -3.76
CA ILE A 183 6.99 -4.37 -2.43
C ILE A 183 6.88 -3.25 -1.41
N ALA A 184 5.68 -3.04 -0.88
CA ALA A 184 5.42 -2.05 0.16
C ALA A 184 5.64 -2.67 1.54
N VAL A 185 6.45 -2.02 2.37
CA VAL A 185 6.71 -2.45 3.75
C VAL A 185 6.20 -1.41 4.74
N THR A 186 5.63 -1.86 5.86
CA THR A 186 5.20 -0.98 6.96
C THR A 186 6.17 -1.13 8.13
N PRO A 187 7.06 -0.14 8.36
CA PRO A 187 7.98 -0.14 9.49
C PRO A 187 7.34 0.42 10.78
N ASP A 188 8.01 0.23 11.91
CA ASP A 188 7.73 0.87 13.19
C ASP A 188 7.79 2.41 13.10
N ARG A 189 8.78 2.91 12.36
CA ARG A 189 9.04 4.33 12.15
C ARG A 189 9.53 4.56 10.74
N ARG A 190 8.91 5.47 9.98
CA ARG A 190 9.31 5.77 8.60
C ARG A 190 10.73 6.32 8.47
N ASP A 191 11.10 7.28 9.33
CA ASP A 191 12.37 8.01 9.18
C ASP A 191 13.58 7.29 9.79
N ALA A 192 13.33 6.30 10.65
CA ALA A 192 14.36 5.47 11.29
C ALA A 192 13.85 4.01 11.47
N PRO A 193 13.58 3.30 10.37
CA PRO A 193 12.93 2.00 10.39
C PRO A 193 13.86 0.92 10.96
N THR A 194 13.33 0.15 11.90
CA THR A 194 14.03 -0.97 12.54
C THR A 194 13.27 -2.28 12.41
N CYS A 195 11.94 -2.21 12.40
CA CYS A 195 11.04 -3.33 12.61
C CYS A 195 9.89 -3.25 11.59
N VAL A 196 9.71 -4.27 10.77
CA VAL A 196 8.68 -4.33 9.70
C VAL A 196 7.59 -5.32 10.06
N THR A 197 6.34 -4.85 10.12
CA THR A 197 5.17 -5.68 10.49
C THR A 197 4.31 -6.07 9.29
N VAL A 198 4.44 -5.38 8.16
CA VAL A 198 3.70 -5.72 6.93
C VAL A 198 4.65 -5.70 5.75
N VAL A 199 4.57 -6.72 4.89
CA VAL A 199 5.23 -6.77 3.58
C VAL A 199 4.19 -7.15 2.54
N SER A 200 3.88 -6.25 1.61
CA SER A 200 2.88 -6.45 0.56
C SER A 200 3.55 -6.43 -0.82
N PHE A 201 3.26 -7.42 -1.64
CA PHE A 201 3.71 -7.54 -3.02
C PHE A 201 2.55 -7.24 -3.96
N GLU A 202 2.76 -6.30 -4.88
CA GLU A 202 1.77 -5.88 -5.86
C GLU A 202 2.41 -5.79 -7.25
N MET A 203 1.71 -6.38 -8.22
CA MET A 203 2.09 -6.34 -9.63
C MET A 203 1.27 -5.26 -10.32
N GLU A 204 1.91 -4.17 -10.71
CA GLU A 204 1.24 -3.03 -11.34
C GLU A 204 1.84 -2.68 -12.69
N ARG A 205 1.06 -1.97 -13.51
CA ARG A 205 1.56 -1.45 -14.77
C ARG A 205 2.61 -0.38 -14.47
N SER A 206 3.76 -0.50 -15.11
CA SER A 206 4.82 0.51 -15.05
C SER A 206 4.80 1.34 -16.32
N ASP A 207 4.92 2.65 -16.16
CA ASP A 207 5.12 3.64 -17.23
C ASP A 207 6.61 3.91 -17.54
N ALA A 208 7.51 3.38 -16.71
CA ALA A 208 8.96 3.44 -16.90
C ALA A 208 9.47 2.72 -18.16
#